data_AF-A0A1S2KKM7-F1
#
_entry.id   AF-A0A1S2KKM7-F1
#
_cell.length_a   1.000
_cell.length_b   1.000
_cell.length_c   1.000
_cell.angle_alpha   90.00
_cell.angle_beta   90.00
_cell.angle_gamma   90.00
#
_symmetry.space_group_name_H-M   'P 1'
#
loop_
_entity.id
_entity.type
_entity.pdbx_description
1 polymer ?
#
loop_
_entity_poly.entity_id
_entity_poly.type
_entity_poly.pdbx_seq_one_letter_code
_entity_poly.pdbx_strand_id
1 'polypeptide(L)'
;MTAHLKRVDPPSTEPCGARRPGERPGLDTHRLACVLPGGHEGEHRDAFRQTWEAPRVGAARKPVRMCVRCHHITDTPMVVSEIHSASGPGFTVYCCPTCAPYYFAHPERQPGWPGNPDGKL
;
A
#
# COMPACT_ATOMS: atom_id res chain seq x y z
N MET A 1 -12.06 41.65 -32.23
CA MET A 1 -12.19 40.46 -31.37
C MET A 1 -10.78 40.02 -31.04
N THR A 2 -10.26 40.37 -29.85
CA THR A 2 -8.87 40.09 -29.48
C THR A 2 -8.80 38.74 -28.78
N ALA A 3 -8.15 37.76 -29.39
CA ALA A 3 -7.98 36.43 -28.81
C ALA A 3 -7.03 36.51 -27.61
N HIS A 4 -7.55 36.31 -26.39
CA HIS A 4 -6.73 36.11 -25.20
C HIS A 4 -6.07 34.73 -25.26
N LEU A 5 -4.90 34.65 -25.90
CA LEU A 5 -4.01 33.51 -25.76
C LEU A 5 -3.49 33.52 -24.32
N LYS A 6 -3.86 32.50 -23.54
CA LYS A 6 -3.31 32.31 -22.19
C LYS A 6 -1.81 32.07 -22.33
N ARG A 7 -1.00 32.89 -21.67
CA ARG A 7 0.43 32.66 -21.53
C ARG A 7 0.58 31.35 -20.76
N VAL A 8 1.10 30.32 -21.44
CA VAL A 8 1.47 29.06 -20.80
C VAL A 8 2.89 29.28 -20.29
N ASP A 9 3.09 29.15 -18.98
CA ASP A 9 4.43 29.20 -18.41
C ASP A 9 5.28 28.07 -19.00
N PRO A 10 6.57 28.34 -19.29
CA PRO A 10 7.44 27.32 -19.86
C PRO A 10 7.55 26.13 -18.90
N PRO A 11 7.58 24.89 -19.43
CA PRO A 11 7.78 23.71 -18.60
C PRO A 11 9.12 23.80 -17.86
N SER A 12 9.17 23.25 -16.65
CA SER A 12 10.40 23.25 -15.84
C SER A 12 11.56 22.59 -16.59
N THR A 13 12.76 23.18 -16.48
CA THR A 13 14.00 22.56 -16.98
C THR A 13 14.54 21.50 -16.03
N GLU A 14 14.06 21.45 -14.79
CA GLU A 14 14.44 20.39 -13.85
C GLU A 14 13.72 19.09 -14.20
N PRO A 15 14.39 17.93 -14.16
CA PRO A 15 13.75 16.65 -14.39
C PRO A 15 12.82 16.28 -13.23
N CYS A 16 11.73 15.58 -13.54
CA CYS A 16 10.72 15.13 -12.60
C CYS A 16 11.27 14.32 -11.42
N GLY A 17 12.27 13.47 -11.65
CA GLY A 17 12.93 12.74 -10.57
C GLY A 17 12.15 11.54 -10.00
N ALA A 18 10.87 11.37 -10.34
CA ALA A 18 10.03 10.27 -9.87
C ALA A 18 10.60 8.90 -10.25
N ARG A 19 10.37 7.88 -9.41
CA ARG A 19 10.87 6.50 -9.59
C ARG A 19 9.70 5.51 -9.65
N ARG A 20 9.84 4.45 -10.44
CA ARG A 20 8.82 3.41 -10.61
C ARG A 20 8.49 2.71 -9.27
N PRO A 21 7.21 2.57 -8.88
CA PRO A 21 6.81 1.88 -7.65
C PRO A 21 6.82 0.34 -7.80
N GLY A 22 7.07 -0.36 -6.70
CA GLY A 22 6.84 -1.82 -6.60
C GLY A 22 8.04 -2.74 -6.90
N GLU A 23 9.17 -2.20 -7.35
CA GLU A 23 10.36 -2.99 -7.60
C GLU A 23 11.18 -3.14 -6.30
N ARG A 24 11.31 -4.39 -5.82
CA ARG A 24 11.97 -4.72 -4.56
C ARG A 24 13.39 -4.13 -4.53
N PRO A 25 13.87 -3.59 -3.39
CA PRO A 25 15.26 -3.19 -3.28
C PRO A 25 16.15 -4.45 -3.28
N GLY A 26 16.78 -4.73 -4.41
CA GLY A 26 18.00 -5.53 -4.42
C GLY A 26 19.19 -4.66 -4.00
N LEU A 27 20.17 -5.26 -3.34
CA LEU A 27 21.53 -4.73 -3.33
C LEU A 27 21.93 -4.59 -4.82
N ASP A 28 22.38 -3.41 -5.24
CA ASP A 28 23.09 -3.20 -6.52
C ASP A 28 22.29 -2.86 -7.79
N THR A 29 21.20 -2.08 -7.73
CA THR A 29 20.62 -1.53 -8.99
C THR A 29 20.24 -0.05 -8.93
N HIS A 30 20.99 0.75 -9.68
CA HIS A 30 20.68 2.14 -9.99
C HIS A 30 19.31 2.23 -10.67
N ARG A 31 18.30 2.63 -9.91
CA ARG A 31 16.96 2.97 -10.42
C ARG A 31 17.11 4.22 -11.29
N LEU A 32 16.60 4.22 -12.52
CA LEU A 32 16.56 5.44 -13.32
C LEU A 32 15.35 6.29 -12.93
N ALA A 33 15.57 7.60 -12.83
CA ALA A 33 14.52 8.57 -12.53
C ALA A 33 13.77 8.96 -13.80
N CYS A 34 12.56 9.50 -13.64
CA CYS A 34 11.83 10.14 -14.71
C CYS A 34 12.63 11.32 -15.30
N VAL A 35 12.79 11.33 -16.61
CA VAL A 35 13.55 12.35 -17.37
C VAL A 35 12.66 13.45 -17.96
N LEU A 36 11.35 13.39 -17.76
CA LEU A 36 10.42 14.44 -18.21
C LEU A 36 10.54 15.72 -17.36
N PRO A 37 10.13 16.88 -17.89
CA PRO A 37 10.05 18.13 -17.12
C PRO A 37 9.34 17.99 -15.78
N GLY A 38 9.86 18.64 -14.75
CA GLY A 38 9.25 18.70 -13.42
C GLY A 38 7.83 19.27 -13.49
N GLY A 39 6.95 18.75 -12.62
CA GLY A 39 5.55 19.15 -12.57
C GLY A 39 4.67 18.54 -13.66
N HIS A 40 5.18 17.62 -14.48
CA HIS A 40 4.33 16.90 -15.42
C HIS A 40 3.38 15.92 -14.69
N GLU A 41 2.15 15.84 -15.19
CA GLU A 41 1.15 14.87 -14.75
C GLU A 41 1.14 13.65 -15.67
N GLY A 42 0.56 12.53 -15.20
CA GLY A 42 0.32 11.34 -16.01
C GLY A 42 1.50 10.37 -16.10
N GLU A 43 1.86 10.00 -17.33
CA GLU A 43 2.86 8.97 -17.61
C GLU A 43 4.29 9.50 -17.38
N HIS A 44 5.08 8.74 -16.63
CA HIS A 44 6.51 8.99 -16.45
C HIS A 44 7.34 8.18 -17.45
N ARG A 45 8.55 8.67 -17.75
CA ARG A 45 9.47 8.06 -18.72
C ARG A 45 10.91 8.10 -18.22
N ASP A 46 11.64 7.00 -18.32
CA ASP A 46 13.07 6.92 -17.96
C ASP A 46 14.01 7.15 -19.16
N ALA A 47 15.33 7.12 -18.90
CA ALA A 47 16.35 7.30 -19.95
C ALA A 47 16.37 6.18 -21.01
N PHE A 48 15.75 5.02 -20.73
CA PHE A 48 15.57 3.92 -21.69
C PHE A 48 14.23 3.99 -22.43
N ARG A 49 13.47 5.08 -22.27
CA ARG A 49 12.12 5.26 -22.84
C ARG A 49 11.09 4.27 -22.31
N GLN A 50 11.34 3.59 -21.21
CA GLN A 50 10.27 2.83 -20.55
C GLN A 50 9.33 3.81 -19.89
N THR A 51 8.03 3.50 -19.98
CA THR A 51 6.98 4.34 -19.42
C THR A 51 6.27 3.65 -18.27
N TRP A 52 5.75 4.43 -17.33
CA TRP A 52 4.90 3.93 -16.24
C TRP A 52 3.89 4.99 -15.81
N GLU A 53 2.71 4.52 -15.39
CA GLU A 53 1.74 5.38 -14.74
C GLU A 53 2.25 5.75 -13.35
N ALA A 54 2.23 7.05 -13.01
CA ALA A 54 2.48 7.49 -11.65
C ALA A 54 1.53 6.76 -10.70
N PRO A 55 1.99 6.25 -9.54
CA PRO A 55 1.05 5.82 -8.52
C PRO A 55 0.18 7.04 -8.18
N ARG A 56 -1.14 6.91 -8.36
CA ARG A 56 -2.09 7.96 -7.97
C ARG A 56 -1.76 8.34 -6.53
N VAL A 57 -1.50 9.62 -6.27
CA VAL A 57 -1.22 10.12 -4.92
C VAL A 57 -2.35 9.64 -4.00
N GLY A 58 -2.03 8.79 -3.02
CA GLY A 58 -3.02 8.18 -2.11
C GLY A 58 -3.42 6.72 -2.40
N ALA A 59 -2.88 6.07 -3.44
CA ALA A 59 -3.10 4.64 -3.68
C ALA A 59 -2.26 3.78 -2.70
N ALA A 60 -2.64 3.78 -1.42
CA ALA A 60 -2.12 2.81 -0.46
C ALA A 60 -2.49 1.40 -0.93
N ARG A 61 -1.49 0.50 -1.05
CA ARG A 61 -1.78 -0.90 -1.37
C ARG A 61 -2.66 -1.47 -0.26
N LYS A 62 -3.82 -2.02 -0.64
CA LYS A 62 -4.70 -2.72 0.31
C LYS A 62 -3.91 -3.84 1.00
N PRO A 63 -4.09 -4.03 2.32
CA PRO A 63 -3.47 -5.15 3.02
C PRO A 63 -4.11 -6.45 2.52
N VAL A 64 -3.31 -7.30 1.87
CA VAL A 64 -3.75 -8.61 1.40
C VAL A 64 -3.17 -9.70 2.31
N ARG A 65 -4.02 -10.56 2.88
CA ARG A 65 -3.61 -11.67 3.76
C ARG A 65 -4.42 -12.93 3.47
N MET A 66 -3.82 -14.08 3.77
CA MET A 66 -4.51 -15.36 3.73
C MET A 66 -5.42 -15.52 4.96
N CYS A 67 -6.66 -15.97 4.77
CA CYS A 67 -7.52 -16.36 5.88
C CYS A 67 -7.05 -17.70 6.47
N VAL A 68 -6.79 -17.74 7.78
CA VAL A 68 -6.37 -18.96 8.50
C VAL A 68 -7.41 -20.09 8.47
N ARG A 69 -8.69 -19.79 8.23
CA ARG A 69 -9.78 -20.78 8.25
C ARG A 69 -10.07 -21.36 6.88
N CYS A 70 -10.39 -20.52 5.90
CA CYS A 70 -10.82 -20.97 4.56
C CYS A 70 -9.71 -20.91 3.51
N HIS A 71 -8.52 -20.41 3.87
CA HIS A 71 -7.37 -20.27 2.96
C HIS A 71 -7.66 -19.44 1.70
N HIS A 72 -8.67 -18.57 1.76
CA HIS A 72 -8.90 -17.56 0.73
C HIS A 72 -8.05 -16.31 1.01
N ILE A 73 -7.46 -15.74 -0.04
CA ILE A 73 -6.73 -14.48 0.04
C ILE A 73 -7.73 -13.32 0.11
N THR A 74 -7.73 -12.55 1.21
CA THR A 74 -8.63 -11.41 1.43
C THR A 74 -7.89 -10.08 1.38
N ASP A 75 -8.53 -9.06 0.82
CA ASP A 75 -8.09 -7.65 0.87
C ASP A 75 -8.68 -6.88 2.08
N THR A 76 -9.50 -7.56 2.88
CA THR A 76 -10.13 -7.09 4.12
C THR A 76 -9.80 -8.02 5.29
N PRO A 77 -8.52 -8.15 5.68
CA PRO A 77 -8.12 -9.05 6.75
C PRO A 77 -8.52 -8.51 8.13
N MET A 78 -9.09 -9.38 8.96
CA MET A 78 -9.37 -9.11 10.38
C MET A 78 -8.39 -9.89 11.25
N VAL A 79 -7.82 -9.25 12.27
CA VAL A 79 -6.94 -9.92 13.25
C VAL A 79 -7.77 -10.83 14.16
N VAL A 80 -7.32 -12.06 14.37
CA VAL A 80 -8.01 -13.04 15.24
C VAL A 80 -7.13 -13.59 16.36
N SER A 81 -5.81 -13.47 16.24
CA SER A 81 -4.86 -13.86 17.27
C SER A 81 -3.52 -13.20 17.01
N GLU A 82 -2.79 -12.91 18.07
CA GLU A 82 -1.35 -12.63 18.01
C GLU A 82 -0.63 -13.80 18.67
N ILE A 83 0.44 -14.27 18.04
CA ILE A 83 1.26 -15.36 18.56
C ILE A 83 2.57 -14.75 19.01
N HIS A 84 2.80 -14.74 20.32
CA HIS A 84 4.04 -14.29 20.91
C HIS A 84 5.02 -15.47 20.99
N SER A 85 6.24 -15.28 20.50
CA SER A 85 7.32 -16.26 20.65
C SER A 85 8.15 -15.93 21.90
N ALA A 86 8.59 -16.96 22.62
CA ALA A 86 9.55 -16.81 23.72
C ALA A 86 10.97 -16.47 23.21
N SER A 87 11.29 -16.83 21.97
CA SER A 87 12.55 -16.51 21.32
C SER A 87 12.32 -16.29 19.82
N GLY A 88 12.09 -15.03 19.43
CA GLY A 88 11.90 -14.62 18.04
C GLY A 88 10.73 -13.64 17.86
N PRO A 89 10.50 -13.16 16.63
CA PRO A 89 9.38 -12.29 16.35
C PRO A 89 8.06 -13.07 16.46
N GLY A 90 7.09 -12.50 17.19
CA GLY A 90 5.71 -12.98 17.14
C GLY A 90 5.09 -12.76 15.77
N PHE A 91 3.90 -13.34 15.54
CA PHE A 91 3.16 -13.13 14.30
C PHE A 91 1.65 -12.99 14.52
N THR A 92 1.05 -12.12 13.73
CA THR A 92 -0.40 -11.86 13.73
C THR A 92 -1.11 -12.83 12.80
N VAL A 93 -2.20 -13.44 13.28
CA VAL A 93 -3.07 -14.36 12.54
C VAL A 93 -4.29 -13.60 12.04
N TYR A 94 -4.64 -13.80 10.76
CA TYR A 94 -5.73 -13.09 10.10
C TYR A 94 -6.85 -14.03 9.64
N CYS A 95 -8.08 -13.52 9.59
CA CYS A 95 -9.22 -14.17 8.96
C CYS A 95 -9.96 -13.24 7.99
N CYS A 96 -10.81 -13.80 7.14
CA CYS A 96 -11.74 -13.03 6.33
C CYS A 96 -13.04 -12.71 7.09
N PRO A 97 -13.81 -11.68 6.69
CA PRO A 97 -15.04 -11.29 7.38
C PRO A 97 -16.10 -12.40 7.49
N THR A 98 -16.19 -13.28 6.49
CA THR A 98 -17.11 -14.43 6.51
C THR A 98 -16.76 -15.44 7.59
N CYS A 99 -15.47 -15.58 7.91
CA CYS A 99 -14.96 -16.53 8.90
C CYS A 99 -14.83 -15.91 10.30
N ALA A 100 -14.87 -14.58 10.41
CA ALA A 100 -14.74 -13.84 11.65
C ALA A 100 -15.70 -14.28 12.77
N PRO A 101 -17.00 -14.55 12.52
CA PRO A 101 -17.94 -14.93 13.57
C PRO A 101 -17.51 -16.18 14.37
N TYR A 102 -16.75 -17.09 13.75
CA TYR A 102 -16.28 -18.30 14.43
C TYR A 102 -15.19 -18.03 15.48
N TYR A 103 -14.44 -16.93 15.34
CA TYR A 103 -13.40 -16.55 16.29
C TYR A 103 -13.91 -15.60 17.37
N PHE A 104 -14.92 -14.78 17.05
CA PHE A 104 -15.54 -13.83 17.99
C PHE A 104 -16.70 -14.44 18.80
N ALA A 105 -17.04 -15.71 18.57
CA ALA A 105 -18.01 -16.46 19.38
C ALA A 105 -17.53 -16.75 20.81
N HIS A 106 -16.25 -16.52 21.10
CA HIS A 106 -15.65 -16.64 22.43
C HIS A 106 -15.74 -15.30 23.18
N PRO A 107 -16.44 -15.23 24.34
CA PRO A 107 -16.66 -13.98 25.07
C PRO A 107 -15.37 -13.22 25.41
N GLU A 108 -14.29 -13.95 25.70
CA GLU A 108 -12.98 -13.39 26.03
C GLU A 108 -12.27 -12.72 24.85
N ARG A 109 -12.77 -12.91 23.62
CA ARG A 109 -12.20 -12.37 22.38
C ARG A 109 -13.02 -11.22 21.80
N GLN A 110 -14.12 -10.84 22.45
CA GLN A 110 -14.96 -9.72 22.03
C GLN A 110 -14.39 -8.39 22.55
N PRO A 111 -14.46 -7.30 21.77
CA PRO A 111 -14.19 -5.95 22.27
C PRO A 111 -15.10 -5.63 23.47
N GLY A 112 -14.52 -5.16 24.58
CA GLY A 112 -15.26 -4.84 25.81
C GLY A 112 -15.32 -5.96 26.85
N TRP A 113 -14.68 -7.12 26.61
CA TRP A 113 -14.38 -8.08 27.67
C TRP A 113 -13.40 -7.44 28.69
N PRO A 114 -13.49 -7.74 30.00
CA PRO A 114 -12.55 -7.17 31.00
C PRO A 114 -11.07 -7.40 30.67
N GLY A 115 -10.74 -8.43 29.90
CA GLY A 115 -9.39 -8.72 29.39
C GLY A 115 -9.10 -8.22 27.95
N ASN A 116 -10.04 -7.57 27.27
CA ASN A 116 -9.87 -6.97 25.94
C ASN A 116 -10.72 -5.67 25.81
N PRO A 117 -10.42 -4.62 26.58
CA PRO A 117 -11.24 -3.42 26.66
C PRO A 117 -11.30 -2.64 25.33
N ASP A 118 -10.23 -2.67 24.55
CA ASP A 118 -10.09 -1.88 23.32
C ASP A 118 -10.35 -2.69 22.03
N GLY A 119 -10.69 -3.98 22.14
CA GLY A 119 -10.83 -4.88 20.99
C GLY A 119 -9.53 -5.19 20.27
N LYS A 120 -8.38 -4.76 20.82
CA LYS A 120 -7.04 -5.09 20.36
C LYS A 120 -6.54 -6.22 21.27
N LEU A 121 -6.26 -7.38 20.68
CA LEU A 121 -5.56 -8.47 21.36
C LEU A 121 -4.13 -8.03 21.71
#